data_AF-A0A936D906-F1
#
_entry.id   AF-A0A936D906-F1
#
_cell.length_a   1.000
_cell.length_b   1.000
_cell.length_c   1.000
_cell.angle_alpha   90.00
_cell.angle_beta   90.00
_cell.angle_gamma   90.00
#
_symmetry.space_group_name_H-M   'P 1'
#
loop_
_entity.id
_entity.type
_entity.pdbx_description
1 polymer ?
#
loop_
_entity_poly.entity_id
_entity_poly.type
_entity_poly.pdbx_seq_one_letter_code
_entity_poly.pdbx_strand_id
1 'polypeptide(L)'
;MSLGPKPLVLPSAPPDRTRRLRVLGALVGVIMVVVLGASGAPGPAALALLLAVALQYFFFWARRREVGVHLALAALDRTSRGRFDDARAILDAVPPAVLGSVVGQMVDSQRAAMALYEGKLEEAVTFATRAAKDGARLAAHEEIHRGSALSIRAVALAALGRDEAALADVRAVRGAGLRQAGFVARAALAEAIILARRSDIDRLAELVRSEHPLLFGATSPRERLVARALGRLVSARKRHVYREPARRETDELEGDASWVAKLAPEAAAYAKSAPLGAATDAPDPVAPETTKAAIAAAPKAKRRATAFAAVVLGLAVVLVGALQIFGLGAGPELDEAGGAKARSPWPTLAATYVVALTAAATFVVVRRRRAFRESATLAQAIEARLRGDLAGARGALGSVVRSPVPLVRPQALRELAVTAFLEGDFKRAHELAEDGVKATQVSEAVLAMARPVVLPMLHGELAMALAAQGRIARAEEELDLVRRAFPTYPFTARDTFRVRLVAAVATGRRDEAARMARERPSDLPLGLEEELLCDALRVYANDTLPEGERDRILDELRQDSGATRWLDAVSPELRSGALGTRPRIAPSEEGQDETTPTHDSEDEAEDEAEETEGRGGRARRGT
;
A
#
# COMPACT_ATOMS: atom_id res chain seq x y z
N MET A 1 3.46 -19.99 34.89
CA MET A 1 2.88 -18.70 35.30
C MET A 1 2.35 -18.00 34.06
N SER A 2 1.04 -18.04 33.82
CA SER A 2 0.40 -17.28 32.74
C SER A 2 0.48 -15.81 33.13
N LEU A 3 1.34 -15.04 32.46
CA LEU A 3 1.29 -13.59 32.54
C LEU A 3 -0.08 -13.20 32.01
N GLY A 4 -0.94 -12.65 32.87
CA GLY A 4 -2.25 -12.17 32.46
C GLY A 4 -2.16 -11.22 31.26
N PRO A 5 -3.26 -11.03 30.51
CA PRO A 5 -3.25 -10.22 29.30
C PRO A 5 -2.62 -8.85 29.59
N LYS A 6 -1.52 -8.52 28.88
CA LYS A 6 -0.85 -7.23 29.01
C LYS A 6 -1.89 -6.12 28.81
N PRO A 7 -1.94 -5.09 29.66
CA PRO A 7 -2.89 -4.00 29.49
C PRO A 7 -2.69 -3.33 28.13
N LEU A 8 -3.79 -3.11 27.39
CA LEU A 8 -3.75 -2.45 26.09
C LEU A 8 -3.22 -1.02 26.27
N VAL A 9 -1.99 -0.78 25.83
CA VAL A 9 -1.41 0.57 25.82
C VAL A 9 -1.87 1.27 24.55
N LEU A 10 -2.86 2.15 24.68
CA LEU A 10 -3.25 3.03 23.58
C LEU A 10 -2.10 3.97 23.22
N PRO A 11 -1.86 4.22 21.92
CA PRO A 11 -0.85 5.18 21.51
C PRO A 11 -1.20 6.56 22.05
N SER A 12 -0.20 7.29 22.54
CA SER A 12 -0.39 8.67 23.00
C SER A 12 -0.94 9.52 21.86
N ALA A 13 -1.94 10.36 22.15
CA ALA A 13 -2.47 11.28 21.15
C ALA A 13 -1.35 12.15 20.56
N PRO A 14 -1.34 12.40 19.24
CA PRO A 14 -0.34 13.25 18.60
C PRO A 14 -0.32 14.64 19.26
N PRO A 15 0.81 15.36 19.32
CA PRO A 15 0.83 16.70 19.92
C PRO A 15 -0.18 17.63 19.23
N ASP A 16 -0.98 18.36 20.02
CA ASP A 16 -2.02 19.25 19.49
C ASP A 16 -1.42 20.52 18.86
N ARG A 17 -1.07 20.41 17.57
CA ARG A 17 -0.56 21.53 16.77
C ARG A 17 -1.64 22.57 16.51
N THR A 18 -2.91 22.18 16.53
CA THR A 18 -4.04 23.10 16.31
C THR A 18 -4.26 24.01 17.50
N ARG A 19 -3.83 23.64 18.72
CA ARG A 19 -4.02 24.46 19.93
C ARG A 19 -3.53 25.90 19.75
N ARG A 20 -2.33 26.09 19.21
CA ARG A 20 -1.77 27.44 18.99
C ARG A 20 -2.57 28.22 17.94
N LEU A 21 -3.01 27.55 16.87
CA LEU A 21 -3.82 28.17 15.82
C LEU A 21 -5.23 28.52 16.33
N ARG A 22 -5.80 27.69 17.21
CA ARG A 22 -7.06 27.96 17.91
C ARG A 22 -6.93 29.17 18.82
N VAL A 23 -5.91 29.23 19.67
CA VAL A 23 -5.68 30.41 20.53
C VAL A 23 -5.47 31.67 19.69
N LEU A 24 -4.64 31.61 18.64
CA LEU A 24 -4.41 32.76 17.76
C LEU A 24 -5.67 33.18 17.02
N GLY A 25 -6.43 32.24 16.45
CA GLY A 25 -7.68 32.52 15.75
C GLY A 25 -8.75 33.13 16.66
N ALA A 26 -8.80 32.71 17.94
CA ALA A 26 -9.71 33.27 18.92
C ALA A 26 -9.29 34.71 19.28
N LEU A 27 -7.99 34.94 19.50
CA LEU A 27 -7.45 36.28 19.77
C LEU A 27 -7.72 37.25 18.61
N VAL A 28 -7.43 36.84 17.37
CA VAL A 28 -7.70 37.64 16.17
C VAL A 28 -9.19 37.92 16.02
N GLY A 29 -10.04 36.92 16.26
CA GLY A 29 -11.50 37.09 16.25
C GLY A 29 -11.98 38.14 17.25
N VAL A 30 -11.50 38.08 18.50
CA VAL A 30 -11.82 39.06 19.54
C VAL A 30 -11.35 40.46 19.16
N ILE A 31 -10.12 40.61 18.68
CA ILE A 31 -9.57 41.91 18.24
C ILE A 31 -10.44 42.50 17.12
N MET A 32 -10.80 41.69 16.11
CA MET A 32 -11.63 42.15 15.00
C MET A 32 -13.02 42.60 15.46
N VAL A 33 -13.65 41.86 16.37
CA VAL A 33 -14.97 42.22 16.93
C VAL A 33 -14.88 43.54 17.71
N VAL A 34 -13.84 43.74 18.52
CA VAL A 34 -13.64 44.98 19.28
C VAL A 34 -13.41 46.17 18.35
N VAL A 35 -12.53 46.04 17.35
CA VAL A 35 -12.22 47.13 16.41
C VAL A 35 -13.42 47.50 15.55
N LEU A 36 -14.12 46.52 14.97
CA LEU A 36 -15.30 46.76 14.13
C LEU A 36 -16.53 47.21 14.93
N GLY A 37 -16.64 46.76 16.18
CA GLY A 37 -17.65 47.25 17.12
C GLY A 37 -17.42 48.72 17.46
N ALA A 38 -16.18 49.11 17.75
CA ALA A 38 -15.81 50.49 18.05
C ALA A 38 -16.02 51.46 16.87
N SER A 39 -15.94 50.97 15.63
CA SER A 39 -16.19 51.78 14.42
C SER A 39 -17.68 51.97 14.09
N GLY A 40 -18.60 51.48 14.94
CA GLY A 40 -20.05 51.59 14.69
C GLY A 40 -20.55 50.70 13.54
N ALA A 41 -19.82 49.65 13.18
CA ALA A 41 -20.14 48.75 12.07
C ALA A 41 -20.58 47.36 12.59
N PRO A 42 -21.81 47.20 13.10
CA PRO A 42 -22.26 45.96 13.76
C PRO A 42 -22.30 44.75 12.81
N GLY A 43 -22.60 44.96 11.53
CA GLY A 43 -22.63 43.89 10.52
C GLY A 43 -21.26 43.21 10.33
N PRO A 44 -20.20 43.97 9.98
CA PRO A 44 -18.85 43.44 9.89
C PRO A 44 -18.35 42.77 11.19
N ALA A 45 -18.65 43.34 12.35
CA ALA A 45 -18.27 42.76 13.64
C ALA A 45 -18.91 41.38 13.86
N ALA A 46 -20.21 41.23 13.55
CA ALA A 46 -20.90 39.95 13.61
C ALA A 46 -20.32 38.92 12.63
N LEU A 47 -20.02 39.33 11.39
CA LEU A 47 -19.39 38.46 10.39
C LEU A 47 -18.00 37.97 10.84
N ALA A 48 -17.18 38.86 11.41
CA ALA A 48 -15.86 38.50 11.93
C ALA A 48 -15.96 37.49 13.08
N LEU A 49 -16.93 37.67 13.99
CA LEU A 49 -17.20 36.70 15.06
C LEU A 49 -17.60 35.34 14.49
N LEU A 50 -18.52 35.30 13.52
CA LEU A 50 -18.97 34.06 12.87
C LEU A 50 -17.80 33.33 12.18
N LEU A 51 -16.93 34.06 11.48
CA LEU A 51 -15.74 33.49 10.85
C LEU A 51 -14.76 32.94 11.88
N ALA A 52 -14.55 33.65 12.99
CA ALA A 52 -13.68 33.18 14.08
C ALA A 52 -14.22 31.90 14.71
N VAL A 53 -15.53 31.84 15.01
CA VAL A 53 -16.21 30.65 15.54
C VAL A 53 -16.13 29.49 14.55
N ALA A 54 -16.39 29.74 13.27
CA ALA A 54 -16.28 28.72 12.22
C ALA A 54 -14.85 28.17 12.10
N LEU A 55 -13.84 29.03 12.21
CA LEU A 55 -12.44 28.63 12.19
C LEU A 55 -12.04 27.81 13.43
N GLN A 56 -12.54 28.18 14.62
CA GLN A 56 -12.35 27.38 15.84
C GLN A 56 -12.97 25.98 15.69
N TYR A 57 -14.21 25.92 15.21
CA TYR A 57 -14.91 24.68 14.97
C TYR A 57 -14.17 23.82 13.95
N PHE A 58 -13.68 24.42 12.85
CA PHE A 58 -12.88 23.73 11.85
C PHE A 58 -11.60 23.13 12.44
N PHE A 59 -10.85 23.88 13.25
CA PHE A 59 -9.63 23.35 13.87
C PHE A 59 -9.91 22.25 14.89
N PHE A 60 -10.98 22.39 15.68
CA PHE A 60 -11.42 21.36 16.62
C PHE A 60 -11.81 20.06 15.89
N TRP A 61 -12.55 20.19 14.80
CA TRP A 61 -12.93 19.08 13.95
C TRP A 61 -11.72 18.43 13.25
N ALA A 62 -10.79 19.24 12.72
CA ALA A 62 -9.55 18.76 12.11
C ALA A 62 -8.70 17.98 13.12
N ARG A 63 -8.65 18.45 14.37
CA ARG A 63 -7.96 17.78 15.46
C ARG A 63 -8.58 16.42 15.78
N ARG A 64 -9.91 16.32 15.87
CA ARG A 64 -10.59 15.04 16.09
C ARG A 64 -10.29 14.04 14.96
N ARG A 65 -10.28 14.52 13.70
CA ARG A 65 -9.91 13.69 12.54
C ARG A 65 -8.47 13.21 12.61
N GLU A 66 -7.52 14.09 12.97
CA GLU A 66 -6.11 13.73 13.17
C GLU A 66 -5.96 12.59 14.18
N VAL A 67 -6.62 12.71 15.35
CA VAL A 67 -6.60 11.64 16.37
C VAL A 67 -7.16 10.32 15.81
N GLY A 68 -8.30 10.38 15.11
CA GLY A 68 -8.91 9.19 14.51
C GLY A 68 -8.02 8.52 13.46
N VAL A 69 -7.32 9.30 12.62
CA VAL A 69 -6.35 8.76 11.64
C VAL A 69 -5.18 8.08 12.36
N HIS A 70 -4.64 8.67 13.43
CA HIS A 70 -3.54 8.07 14.18
C HIS A 70 -3.93 6.75 14.85
N LEU A 71 -5.14 6.67 15.42
CA LEU A 71 -5.66 5.42 15.98
C LEU A 71 -5.84 4.36 14.88
N ALA A 72 -6.41 4.74 13.73
CA ALA A 72 -6.58 3.83 12.61
C ALA A 72 -5.23 3.34 12.02
N LEU A 73 -4.19 4.17 12.01
CA LEU A 73 -2.83 3.75 11.61
C LEU A 73 -2.20 2.81 12.64
N ALA A 74 -2.41 3.06 13.94
CA ALA A 74 -1.93 2.18 15.00
C ALA A 74 -2.67 0.83 15.00
N ALA A 75 -3.97 0.80 14.70
CA ALA A 75 -4.71 -0.44 14.52
C ALA A 75 -4.16 -1.24 13.34
N LEU A 76 -3.84 -0.58 12.22
CA LEU A 76 -3.24 -1.24 11.06
C LEU A 76 -1.89 -1.90 11.37
N ASP A 77 -1.06 -1.29 12.23
CA ASP A 77 0.18 -1.90 12.75
C ASP A 77 -0.12 -3.19 13.54
N ARG A 78 -1.18 -3.20 14.35
CA ARG A 78 -1.56 -4.39 15.14
C ARG A 78 -2.10 -5.50 14.25
N THR A 79 -2.91 -5.14 13.25
CA THR A 79 -3.40 -6.07 12.23
C THR A 79 -2.26 -6.71 11.46
N SER A 80 -1.24 -5.95 11.05
CA SER A 80 -0.08 -6.49 10.30
C SER A 80 0.82 -7.42 11.12
N ARG A 81 0.66 -7.41 12.45
CA ARG A 81 1.32 -8.33 13.39
C ARG A 81 0.44 -9.51 13.81
N GLY A 82 -0.74 -9.67 13.23
CA GLY A 82 -1.71 -10.69 13.62
C GLY A 82 -2.41 -10.45 14.97
N ARG A 83 -2.29 -9.25 15.56
CA ARG A 83 -2.93 -8.88 16.84
C ARG A 83 -4.31 -8.26 16.59
N PHE A 84 -5.24 -9.07 16.10
CA PHE A 84 -6.58 -8.61 15.69
C PHE A 84 -7.40 -8.03 16.86
N ASP A 85 -7.28 -8.58 18.07
CA ASP A 85 -8.01 -8.08 19.24
C ASP A 85 -7.50 -6.70 19.69
N ASP A 86 -6.18 -6.50 19.76
CA ASP A 86 -5.57 -5.19 20.01
C ASP A 86 -6.04 -4.18 18.96
N ALA A 87 -6.02 -4.57 17.68
CA ALA A 87 -6.43 -3.71 16.57
C ALA A 87 -7.90 -3.29 16.71
N ARG A 88 -8.80 -4.23 17.03
CA ARG A 88 -10.22 -3.98 17.25
C ARG A 88 -10.44 -3.00 18.40
N ALA A 89 -9.79 -3.22 19.54
CA ALA A 89 -9.88 -2.33 20.69
C ALA A 89 -9.37 -0.91 20.40
N ILE A 90 -8.31 -0.75 19.60
CA ILE A 90 -7.84 0.56 19.14
C ILE A 90 -8.86 1.23 18.20
N LEU A 91 -9.49 0.48 17.30
CA LEU A 91 -10.54 1.02 16.41
C LEU A 91 -11.80 1.42 17.18
N ASP A 92 -12.15 0.70 18.24
CA ASP A 92 -13.29 1.01 19.11
C ASP A 92 -13.04 2.29 19.93
N ALA A 93 -11.78 2.64 20.18
CA ALA A 93 -11.40 3.90 20.81
C ALA A 93 -11.49 5.13 19.87
N VAL A 94 -11.78 4.95 18.57
CA VAL A 94 -11.94 6.07 17.64
C VAL A 94 -13.17 6.90 18.01
N PRO A 95 -13.04 8.25 18.13
CA PRO A 95 -14.17 9.08 18.56
C PRO A 95 -15.41 8.94 17.68
N PRO A 96 -16.62 8.69 18.23
CA PRO A 96 -17.85 8.54 17.45
C PRO A 96 -18.13 9.73 16.52
N ALA A 97 -17.75 10.94 16.95
CA ALA A 97 -17.92 12.19 16.20
C ALA A 97 -17.18 12.22 14.84
N VAL A 98 -16.22 11.33 14.58
CA VAL A 98 -15.50 11.26 13.29
C VAL A 98 -15.91 10.06 12.43
N LEU A 99 -16.76 9.16 12.93
CA LEU A 99 -17.19 7.97 12.20
C LEU A 99 -18.13 8.28 11.01
N GLY A 100 -18.74 9.47 10.99
CA GLY A 100 -19.50 9.96 9.81
C GLY A 100 -18.63 10.53 8.69
N SER A 101 -17.31 10.34 8.72
CA SER A 101 -16.36 10.94 7.78
C SER A 101 -15.48 9.92 7.08
N VAL A 102 -14.53 10.39 6.25
CA VAL A 102 -13.48 9.55 5.64
C VAL A 102 -12.71 8.71 6.67
N VAL A 103 -12.58 9.19 7.91
CA VAL A 103 -11.98 8.41 9.01
C VAL A 103 -12.86 7.20 9.37
N GLY A 104 -14.18 7.37 9.39
CA GLY A 104 -15.11 6.26 9.59
C GLY A 104 -15.05 5.24 8.46
N GLN A 105 -14.94 5.70 7.20
CA GLN A 105 -14.72 4.80 6.06
C GLN A 105 -13.42 4.01 6.22
N MET A 106 -12.33 4.66 6.64
CA MET A 106 -11.05 3.99 6.94
C MET A 106 -11.21 2.94 8.04
N VAL A 107 -11.87 3.28 9.15
CA VAL A 107 -12.12 2.38 10.28
C VAL A 107 -12.95 1.17 9.86
N ASP A 108 -14.06 1.39 9.15
CA ASP A 108 -14.93 0.31 8.71
C ASP A 108 -14.23 -0.56 7.63
N SER A 109 -13.42 0.01 6.74
CA SER A 109 -12.60 -0.77 5.81
C SER A 109 -11.57 -1.66 6.52
N GLN A 110 -10.95 -1.18 7.60
CA GLN A 110 -10.04 -2.01 8.40
C GLN A 110 -10.77 -3.11 9.17
N ARG A 111 -11.94 -2.81 9.75
CA ARG A 111 -12.81 -3.84 10.36
C ARG A 111 -13.22 -4.90 9.35
N ALA A 112 -13.54 -4.49 8.12
CA ALA A 112 -13.87 -5.41 7.04
C ALA A 112 -12.68 -6.32 6.68
N ALA A 113 -11.48 -5.77 6.59
CA ALA A 113 -10.26 -6.55 6.32
C ALA A 113 -9.97 -7.55 7.45
N MET A 114 -10.09 -7.15 8.71
CA MET A 114 -9.92 -8.06 9.86
C MET A 114 -10.96 -9.17 9.85
N ALA A 115 -12.24 -8.85 9.63
CA ALA A 115 -13.30 -9.84 9.53
C ALA A 115 -13.05 -10.84 8.38
N LEU A 116 -12.56 -10.35 7.22
CA LEU A 116 -12.16 -11.21 6.11
C LEU A 116 -11.00 -12.15 6.49
N TYR A 117 -9.98 -11.65 7.18
CA TYR A 117 -8.84 -12.46 7.62
C TYR A 117 -9.23 -13.48 8.72
N GLU A 118 -10.20 -13.18 9.56
CA GLU A 118 -10.78 -14.14 10.52
C GLU A 118 -11.74 -15.15 9.85
N GLY A 119 -12.09 -14.92 8.57
CA GLY A 119 -13.06 -15.71 7.82
C GLY A 119 -14.53 -15.45 8.23
N LYS A 120 -14.80 -14.33 8.88
CA LYS A 120 -16.15 -13.85 9.25
C LYS A 120 -16.76 -13.06 8.08
N LEU A 121 -17.14 -13.77 7.02
CA LEU A 121 -17.47 -13.18 5.72
C LEU A 121 -18.68 -12.22 5.78
N GLU A 122 -19.73 -12.55 6.52
CA GLU A 122 -20.91 -11.68 6.65
C GLU A 122 -20.60 -10.37 7.39
N GLU A 123 -19.77 -10.45 8.44
CA GLU A 123 -19.25 -9.26 9.11
C GLU A 123 -18.42 -8.42 8.16
N ALA A 124 -17.54 -9.04 7.37
CA ALA A 124 -16.73 -8.36 6.37
C ALA A 124 -17.60 -7.61 5.35
N VAL A 125 -18.66 -8.25 4.83
CA VAL A 125 -19.65 -7.61 3.93
C VAL A 125 -20.33 -6.42 4.61
N THR A 126 -20.73 -6.58 5.88
CA THR A 126 -21.40 -5.53 6.66
C THR A 126 -20.50 -4.30 6.85
N PHE A 127 -19.27 -4.51 7.32
CA PHE A 127 -18.29 -3.43 7.51
C PHE A 127 -17.92 -2.77 6.18
N ALA A 128 -17.63 -3.56 5.14
CA ALA A 128 -17.27 -3.04 3.83
C ALA A 128 -18.41 -2.25 3.19
N THR A 129 -19.66 -2.68 3.35
CA THR A 129 -20.83 -1.92 2.86
C THR A 129 -20.96 -0.57 3.54
N ARG A 130 -20.70 -0.48 4.85
CA ARG A 130 -20.69 0.79 5.57
C ARG A 130 -19.56 1.71 5.12
N ALA A 131 -18.39 1.15 4.81
CA ALA A 131 -17.25 1.90 4.30
C ALA A 131 -17.40 2.35 2.83
N ALA A 132 -18.10 1.57 2.00
CA ALA A 132 -18.27 1.82 0.56
C ALA A 132 -19.32 2.90 0.21
N LYS A 133 -19.84 3.63 1.20
CA LYS A 133 -20.83 4.70 1.00
C LYS A 133 -20.33 5.73 -0.03
N ASP A 134 -21.24 6.16 -0.90
CA ASP A 134 -20.98 7.24 -1.85
C ASP A 134 -20.61 8.52 -1.10
N GLY A 135 -19.36 8.95 -1.28
CA GLY A 135 -18.86 10.24 -0.81
C GLY A 135 -19.06 11.35 -1.85
N ALA A 136 -18.62 12.56 -1.52
CA ALA A 136 -18.57 13.63 -2.50
C ALA A 136 -17.47 13.26 -3.52
N ARG A 137 -17.87 13.03 -4.79
CA ARG A 137 -17.09 12.41 -5.89
C ARG A 137 -15.75 13.09 -6.28
N LEU A 138 -15.19 13.99 -5.46
CA LEU A 138 -14.03 14.82 -5.77
C LEU A 138 -12.86 14.70 -4.78
N ALA A 139 -12.93 13.81 -3.77
CA ALA A 139 -11.85 13.61 -2.81
C ALA A 139 -11.13 12.27 -3.03
N ALA A 140 -9.85 12.32 -3.43
CA ALA A 140 -9.05 11.12 -3.69
C ALA A 140 -9.04 10.12 -2.51
N HIS A 141 -8.96 10.60 -1.27
CA HIS A 141 -9.00 9.72 -0.09
C HIS A 141 -10.31 8.95 0.08
N GLU A 142 -11.46 9.56 -0.23
CA GLU A 142 -12.76 8.87 -0.18
C GLU A 142 -12.81 7.76 -1.24
N GLU A 143 -12.26 8.01 -2.44
CA GLU A 143 -12.16 6.99 -3.48
C GLU A 143 -11.22 5.85 -3.12
N ILE A 144 -10.09 6.13 -2.44
CA ILE A 144 -9.19 5.09 -1.90
C ILE A 144 -9.95 4.17 -0.93
N HIS A 145 -10.62 4.74 0.08
CA HIS A 145 -11.28 3.94 1.10
C HIS A 145 -12.49 3.19 0.55
N ARG A 146 -13.23 3.80 -0.39
CA ARG A 146 -14.31 3.13 -1.12
C ARG A 146 -13.78 1.98 -1.97
N GLY A 147 -12.72 2.18 -2.74
CA GLY A 147 -12.11 1.12 -3.56
C GLY A 147 -11.61 -0.04 -2.70
N SER A 148 -10.98 0.27 -1.56
CA SER A 148 -10.60 -0.72 -0.55
C SER A 148 -11.81 -1.50 -0.04
N ALA A 149 -12.88 -0.80 0.35
CA ALA A 149 -14.09 -1.43 0.87
C ALA A 149 -14.77 -2.33 -0.17
N LEU A 150 -14.98 -1.84 -1.40
CA LEU A 150 -15.59 -2.60 -2.48
C LEU A 150 -14.76 -3.84 -2.84
N SER A 151 -13.43 -3.73 -2.87
CA SER A 151 -12.57 -4.88 -3.18
C SER A 151 -12.60 -5.96 -2.08
N ILE A 152 -12.67 -5.57 -0.80
CA ILE A 152 -12.87 -6.52 0.31
C ILE A 152 -14.26 -7.16 0.23
N ARG A 153 -15.29 -6.35 -0.05
CA ARG A 153 -16.67 -6.83 -0.20
C ARG A 153 -16.80 -7.82 -1.35
N ALA A 154 -16.16 -7.55 -2.49
CA ALA A 154 -16.15 -8.44 -3.64
C ALA A 154 -15.62 -9.85 -3.27
N VAL A 155 -14.49 -9.93 -2.56
CA VAL A 155 -13.92 -11.21 -2.11
C VAL A 155 -14.86 -11.92 -1.13
N ALA A 156 -15.40 -11.20 -0.14
CA ALA A 156 -16.31 -11.79 0.84
C ALA A 156 -17.63 -12.28 0.21
N LEU A 157 -18.21 -11.51 -0.72
CA LEU A 157 -19.40 -11.89 -1.47
C LEU A 157 -19.13 -13.08 -2.39
N ALA A 158 -17.97 -13.09 -3.06
CA ALA A 158 -17.53 -14.21 -3.87
C ALA A 158 -17.43 -15.48 -3.04
N ALA A 159 -16.79 -15.44 -1.87
CA ALA A 159 -16.71 -16.59 -0.96
C ALA A 159 -18.09 -17.05 -0.44
N LEU A 160 -19.03 -16.12 -0.23
CA LEU A 160 -20.41 -16.42 0.20
C LEU A 160 -21.33 -16.93 -0.93
N GLY A 161 -20.88 -17.02 -2.18
CA GLY A 161 -21.75 -17.44 -3.30
C GLY A 161 -22.64 -16.35 -3.89
N ARG A 162 -22.40 -15.08 -3.55
CA ARG A 162 -23.20 -13.92 -3.99
C ARG A 162 -22.62 -13.28 -5.25
N ASP A 163 -22.60 -14.03 -6.35
CA ASP A 163 -21.77 -13.76 -7.54
C ASP A 163 -22.10 -12.45 -8.23
N GLU A 164 -23.37 -12.16 -8.45
CA GLU A 164 -23.78 -10.95 -9.18
C GLU A 164 -23.35 -9.69 -8.44
N ALA A 165 -23.53 -9.69 -7.12
CA ALA A 165 -23.12 -8.58 -6.26
C ALA A 165 -21.59 -8.46 -6.20
N ALA A 166 -20.87 -9.58 -6.10
CA ALA A 166 -19.40 -9.60 -6.16
C ALA A 166 -18.88 -9.05 -7.50
N LEU A 167 -19.43 -9.50 -8.62
CA LEU A 167 -19.06 -9.02 -9.96
C LEU A 167 -19.42 -7.54 -10.18
N ALA A 168 -20.50 -7.05 -9.56
CA ALA A 168 -20.82 -5.62 -9.57
C ALA A 168 -19.73 -4.79 -8.88
N ASP A 169 -19.24 -5.26 -7.73
CA ASP A 169 -18.13 -4.61 -7.02
C ASP A 169 -16.82 -4.69 -7.80
N VAL A 170 -16.53 -5.83 -8.44
CA VAL A 170 -15.36 -5.99 -9.32
C VAL A 170 -15.40 -4.96 -10.46
N ARG A 171 -16.54 -4.83 -11.15
CA ARG A 171 -16.70 -3.82 -12.21
C ARG A 171 -16.53 -2.40 -11.67
N ALA A 172 -17.07 -2.10 -10.48
CA ALA A 172 -16.92 -0.78 -9.86
C ALA A 172 -15.46 -0.46 -9.52
N VAL A 173 -14.72 -1.43 -8.97
CA VAL A 173 -13.28 -1.27 -8.66
C VAL A 173 -12.46 -1.12 -9.94
N ARG A 174 -12.74 -1.91 -10.98
CA ARG A 174 -12.06 -1.80 -12.28
C ARG A 174 -12.42 -0.52 -13.04
N GLY A 175 -13.61 0.04 -12.82
CA GLY A 175 -14.04 1.29 -13.44
C GLY A 175 -13.66 2.57 -12.68
N ALA A 176 -13.06 2.46 -11.48
CA ALA A 176 -12.71 3.62 -10.67
C ALA A 176 -11.65 4.50 -11.35
N GLY A 177 -11.67 5.81 -11.10
CA GLY A 177 -10.66 6.73 -11.62
C GLY A 177 -9.33 6.59 -10.86
N LEU A 178 -9.42 6.24 -9.58
CA LEU A 178 -8.28 5.99 -8.70
C LEU A 178 -8.20 4.49 -8.34
N ARG A 179 -7.49 3.73 -9.16
CA ARG A 179 -7.32 2.28 -9.00
C ARG A 179 -6.00 1.98 -8.31
N GLN A 180 -6.04 1.57 -7.04
CA GLN A 180 -4.85 1.00 -6.40
C GLN A 180 -4.72 -0.47 -6.79
N ALA A 181 -3.48 -0.90 -7.07
CA ALA A 181 -3.20 -2.26 -7.52
C ALA A 181 -3.79 -3.33 -6.60
N GLY A 182 -3.67 -3.17 -5.28
CA GLY A 182 -4.23 -4.13 -4.33
C GLY A 182 -5.76 -4.26 -4.40
N PHE A 183 -6.48 -3.22 -4.82
CA PHE A 183 -7.94 -3.30 -5.01
C PHE A 183 -8.28 -4.11 -6.27
N VAL A 184 -7.55 -3.87 -7.36
CA VAL A 184 -7.73 -4.60 -8.62
C VAL A 184 -7.32 -6.06 -8.45
N ALA A 185 -6.29 -6.34 -7.68
CA ALA A 185 -5.83 -7.70 -7.37
C ALA A 185 -6.87 -8.49 -6.57
N ARG A 186 -7.47 -7.89 -5.54
CA ARG A 186 -8.62 -8.49 -4.82
C ARG A 186 -9.83 -8.69 -5.73
N ALA A 187 -10.07 -7.77 -6.66
CA ALA A 187 -11.15 -7.93 -7.63
C ALA A 187 -10.89 -9.14 -8.56
N ALA A 188 -9.66 -9.34 -9.03
CA ALA A 188 -9.26 -10.54 -9.77
C ALA A 188 -9.36 -11.81 -8.91
N LEU A 189 -8.99 -11.74 -7.63
CA LEU A 189 -9.13 -12.86 -6.69
C LEU A 189 -10.61 -13.25 -6.49
N ALA A 190 -11.51 -12.27 -6.37
CA ALA A 190 -12.94 -12.50 -6.27
C ALA A 190 -13.49 -13.21 -7.53
N GLU A 191 -13.07 -12.78 -8.73
CA GLU A 191 -13.40 -13.49 -9.98
C GLU A 191 -12.87 -14.92 -9.99
N ALA A 192 -11.62 -15.13 -9.54
CA ALA A 192 -11.02 -16.46 -9.46
C ALA A 192 -11.81 -17.40 -8.54
N ILE A 193 -12.26 -16.91 -7.38
CA ILE A 193 -13.10 -17.68 -6.44
C ILE A 193 -14.44 -18.06 -7.10
N ILE A 194 -15.08 -17.12 -7.81
CA ILE A 194 -16.35 -17.38 -8.52
C ILE A 194 -16.17 -18.45 -9.61
N LEU A 195 -15.11 -18.35 -10.42
CA LEU A 195 -14.82 -19.31 -11.48
C LEU A 195 -14.53 -20.71 -10.93
N ALA A 196 -13.79 -20.79 -9.82
CA ALA A 196 -13.52 -22.06 -9.13
C ALA A 196 -14.80 -22.74 -8.64
N ARG A 197 -15.69 -22.02 -7.96
CA ARG A 197 -16.97 -22.59 -7.49
C ARG A 197 -17.88 -22.99 -8.64
N ARG A 198 -17.89 -22.23 -9.74
CA ARG A 198 -18.62 -22.59 -10.96
C ARG A 198 -17.99 -23.75 -11.73
N SER A 199 -16.84 -24.26 -11.28
CA SER A 199 -16.06 -25.29 -11.98
C SER A 199 -15.66 -24.90 -13.42
N ASP A 200 -15.55 -23.60 -13.70
CA ASP A 200 -15.10 -23.07 -15.00
C ASP A 200 -13.55 -23.02 -15.01
N ILE A 201 -12.95 -24.21 -15.06
CA ILE A 201 -11.49 -24.40 -14.89
C ILE A 201 -10.70 -23.74 -16.00
N ASP A 202 -11.21 -23.69 -17.23
CA ASP A 202 -10.51 -23.08 -18.37
C ASP A 202 -10.40 -21.56 -18.21
N ARG A 203 -11.51 -20.89 -17.86
CA ARG A 203 -11.47 -19.45 -17.57
C ARG A 203 -10.68 -19.14 -16.31
N LEU A 204 -10.75 -20.00 -15.29
CA LEU A 204 -9.90 -19.85 -14.10
C LEU A 204 -8.41 -19.93 -14.49
N ALA A 205 -8.04 -20.87 -15.35
CA ALA A 205 -6.68 -21.04 -15.83
C ALA A 205 -6.18 -19.87 -16.68
N GLU A 206 -7.07 -19.23 -17.44
CA GLU A 206 -6.78 -18.01 -18.19
C GLU A 206 -6.61 -16.81 -17.25
N LEU A 207 -7.51 -16.64 -16.28
CA LEU A 207 -7.47 -15.54 -15.32
C LEU A 207 -6.23 -15.62 -14.43
N VAL A 208 -5.94 -16.79 -13.84
CA VAL A 208 -4.77 -16.97 -12.97
C VAL A 208 -3.47 -16.68 -13.72
N ARG A 209 -3.40 -17.03 -15.01
CA ARG A 209 -2.21 -16.77 -15.85
C ARG A 209 -2.09 -15.30 -16.24
N SER A 210 -3.18 -14.69 -16.73
CA SER A 210 -3.18 -13.31 -17.22
C SER A 210 -3.02 -12.28 -16.09
N GLU A 211 -3.59 -12.57 -14.91
CA GLU A 211 -3.51 -11.71 -13.73
C GLU A 211 -2.44 -12.18 -12.73
N HIS A 212 -1.58 -13.16 -13.08
CA HIS A 212 -0.53 -13.67 -12.17
C HIS A 212 0.31 -12.54 -11.56
N PRO A 213 0.91 -11.61 -12.35
CA PRO A 213 1.73 -10.55 -11.77
C PRO A 213 0.94 -9.71 -10.74
N LEU A 214 -0.33 -9.44 -11.02
CA LEU A 214 -1.17 -8.63 -10.14
C LEU A 214 -1.59 -9.40 -8.87
N LEU A 215 -2.06 -10.65 -9.02
CA LEU A 215 -2.46 -11.51 -7.92
C LEU A 215 -1.32 -11.73 -6.94
N PHE A 216 -0.09 -11.90 -7.42
CA PHE A 216 1.04 -12.16 -6.55
C PHE A 216 1.78 -10.89 -6.11
N GLY A 217 1.88 -9.87 -6.96
CA GLY A 217 2.55 -8.62 -6.64
C GLY A 217 1.76 -7.71 -5.69
N ALA A 218 0.43 -7.73 -5.74
CA ALA A 218 -0.40 -6.70 -5.08
C ALA A 218 -1.35 -7.20 -3.98
N THR A 219 -1.55 -8.51 -3.83
CA THR A 219 -2.34 -9.07 -2.71
C THR A 219 -1.49 -9.24 -1.45
N SER A 220 -2.13 -9.45 -0.31
CA SER A 220 -1.47 -9.82 0.96
C SER A 220 -0.97 -11.27 0.95
N PRO A 221 -0.07 -11.67 1.86
CA PRO A 221 0.40 -13.06 1.94
C PRO A 221 -0.72 -14.10 2.07
N ARG A 222 -1.74 -13.81 2.89
CA ARG A 222 -2.93 -14.67 3.02
C ARG A 222 -3.68 -14.78 1.69
N GLU A 223 -3.96 -13.66 1.04
CA GLU A 223 -4.65 -13.66 -0.26
C GLU A 223 -3.84 -14.40 -1.35
N ARG A 224 -2.50 -14.26 -1.36
CA ARG A 224 -1.61 -15.05 -2.21
C ARG A 224 -1.73 -16.55 -1.96
N LEU A 225 -1.92 -16.98 -0.72
CA LEU A 225 -2.15 -18.40 -0.43
C LEU A 225 -3.41 -18.93 -1.14
N VAL A 226 -4.51 -18.15 -1.16
CA VAL A 226 -5.71 -18.52 -1.94
C VAL A 226 -5.38 -18.58 -3.43
N ALA A 227 -4.66 -17.59 -3.96
CA ALA A 227 -4.26 -17.57 -5.36
C ALA A 227 -3.38 -18.79 -5.74
N ARG A 228 -2.43 -19.18 -4.87
CA ARG A 228 -1.60 -20.39 -5.01
C ARG A 228 -2.45 -21.66 -5.00
N ALA A 229 -3.38 -21.78 -4.06
CA ALA A 229 -4.29 -22.93 -3.98
C ALA A 229 -5.16 -23.06 -5.24
N LEU A 230 -5.68 -21.94 -5.76
CA LEU A 230 -6.43 -21.90 -7.02
C LEU A 230 -5.56 -22.28 -8.23
N GLY A 231 -4.32 -21.81 -8.29
CA GLY A 231 -3.37 -22.20 -9.34
C GLY A 231 -3.03 -23.70 -9.32
N ARG A 232 -2.92 -24.30 -8.13
CA ARG A 232 -2.72 -25.74 -7.96
C ARG A 232 -3.96 -26.55 -8.35
N LEU A 233 -5.16 -26.08 -8.00
CA LEU A 233 -6.43 -26.69 -8.44
C LEU A 233 -6.49 -26.78 -9.98
N VAL A 234 -6.18 -25.68 -10.68
CA VAL A 234 -6.09 -25.65 -12.15
C VAL A 234 -5.08 -26.68 -12.67
N SER A 235 -3.89 -26.73 -12.06
CA SER A 235 -2.80 -27.61 -12.50
C SER A 235 -3.13 -29.09 -12.30
N ALA A 236 -3.78 -29.43 -11.18
CA ALA A 236 -4.20 -30.80 -10.89
C ALA A 236 -5.26 -31.28 -11.90
N ARG A 237 -6.29 -30.48 -12.16
CA ARG A 237 -7.38 -30.85 -13.08
C ARG A 237 -6.89 -31.11 -14.51
N LYS A 238 -5.84 -30.43 -14.98
CA LYS A 238 -5.21 -30.71 -16.29
C LYS A 238 -4.53 -32.08 -16.36
N ARG A 239 -4.00 -32.60 -15.24
CA ARG A 239 -3.26 -33.88 -15.20
C ARG A 239 -4.18 -35.10 -15.10
N HIS A 240 -5.43 -34.93 -14.65
CA HIS A 240 -6.33 -36.03 -14.28
C HIS A 240 -7.27 -36.51 -15.40
N VAL A 241 -7.01 -36.23 -16.69
CA VAL A 241 -7.84 -36.74 -17.80
C VAL A 241 -7.88 -38.30 -17.84
N TYR A 242 -6.91 -38.99 -17.23
CA TYR A 242 -6.84 -40.46 -17.20
C TYR A 242 -6.71 -41.11 -15.80
N ARG A 243 -6.85 -40.35 -14.70
CA ARG A 243 -6.67 -40.91 -13.34
C ARG A 243 -7.72 -40.34 -12.40
N GLU A 244 -8.45 -41.22 -11.72
CA GLU A 244 -9.42 -40.85 -10.68
C GLU A 244 -8.77 -39.89 -9.66
N PRO A 245 -9.40 -38.76 -9.33
CA PRO A 245 -8.87 -37.85 -8.34
C PRO A 245 -8.82 -38.55 -6.97
N ALA A 246 -7.66 -38.49 -6.30
CA ALA A 246 -7.49 -39.05 -4.96
C ALA A 246 -8.59 -38.53 -4.02
N ARG A 247 -9.16 -39.46 -3.25
CA ARG A 247 -10.29 -39.23 -2.35
C ARG A 247 -9.92 -38.16 -1.32
N ARG A 248 -10.85 -37.25 -1.04
CA ARG A 248 -10.75 -36.28 0.06
C ARG A 248 -10.60 -37.03 1.37
N GLU A 249 -9.41 -37.05 1.96
CA GLU A 249 -9.28 -37.33 3.38
C GLU A 249 -9.76 -36.10 4.14
N THR A 250 -10.84 -36.29 4.89
CA THR A 250 -11.43 -35.32 5.84
C THR A 250 -10.55 -35.22 7.08
N ASP A 251 -9.27 -34.95 6.89
CA ASP A 251 -8.42 -34.53 8.00
C ASP A 251 -8.81 -33.11 8.39
N GLU A 252 -8.84 -32.83 9.69
CA GLU A 252 -9.07 -31.48 10.21
C GLU A 252 -8.05 -30.54 9.56
N LEU A 253 -8.54 -29.63 8.72
CA LEU A 253 -7.67 -28.66 8.04
C LEU A 253 -7.05 -27.75 9.11
N GLU A 254 -5.76 -27.95 9.40
CA GLU A 254 -5.04 -27.12 10.37
C GLU A 254 -4.58 -25.78 9.75
N GLY A 255 -4.49 -24.76 10.61
CA GLY A 255 -3.84 -23.48 10.30
C GLY A 255 -4.41 -22.77 9.06
N ASP A 256 -3.53 -22.44 8.12
CA ASP A 256 -3.82 -21.66 6.93
C ASP A 256 -4.84 -22.33 5.97
N ALA A 257 -4.87 -23.67 5.93
CA ALA A 257 -5.80 -24.42 5.07
C ALA A 257 -7.26 -24.23 5.52
N SER A 258 -7.50 -24.09 6.83
CA SER A 258 -8.82 -23.77 7.40
C SER A 258 -9.34 -22.43 6.90
N TRP A 259 -8.46 -21.45 6.70
CA TRP A 259 -8.83 -20.13 6.20
C TRP A 259 -9.08 -20.15 4.69
N VAL A 260 -8.25 -20.86 3.91
CA VAL A 260 -8.52 -21.06 2.47
C VAL A 260 -9.87 -21.76 2.27
N ALA A 261 -10.20 -22.75 3.10
CA ALA A 261 -11.49 -23.44 3.04
C ALA A 261 -12.70 -22.51 3.24
N LYS A 262 -12.56 -21.44 4.01
CA LYS A 262 -13.63 -20.45 4.18
C LYS A 262 -13.83 -19.57 2.94
N LEU A 263 -12.77 -19.30 2.17
CA LEU A 263 -12.82 -18.40 1.02
C LEU A 263 -13.03 -19.11 -0.32
N ALA A 264 -12.33 -20.22 -0.51
CA ALA A 264 -12.34 -21.03 -1.73
C ALA A 264 -12.36 -22.52 -1.35
N PRO A 265 -13.52 -23.05 -0.91
CA PRO A 265 -13.66 -24.44 -0.49
C PRO A 265 -13.14 -25.46 -1.52
N GLU A 266 -13.29 -25.16 -2.81
CA GLU A 266 -12.85 -26.00 -3.93
C GLU A 266 -11.32 -26.12 -4.02
N ALA A 267 -10.61 -25.11 -3.51
CA ALA A 267 -9.16 -25.03 -3.51
C ALA A 267 -8.54 -25.47 -2.18
N ALA A 268 -9.34 -25.71 -1.13
CA ALA A 268 -8.86 -25.99 0.23
C ALA A 268 -7.86 -27.15 0.30
N ALA A 269 -8.15 -28.26 -0.39
CA ALA A 269 -7.26 -29.43 -0.44
C ALA A 269 -5.90 -29.16 -1.12
N TYR A 270 -5.79 -28.05 -1.84
CA TYR A 270 -4.56 -27.63 -2.50
C TYR A 270 -3.82 -26.56 -1.70
N ALA A 271 -4.37 -26.09 -0.58
CA ALA A 271 -3.69 -25.19 0.34
C ALA A 271 -2.61 -25.99 1.08
N LYS A 272 -1.36 -25.78 0.64
CA LYS A 272 -0.17 -26.24 1.35
C LYS A 272 0.59 -24.99 1.75
N SER A 273 0.80 -24.81 3.05
CA SER A 273 1.77 -23.89 3.61
C SER A 273 2.61 -24.64 4.62
N ALA A 274 3.90 -24.34 4.66
CA ALA A 274 4.73 -24.84 5.73
C ALA A 274 4.45 -23.98 6.99
N PRO A 275 4.45 -24.59 8.19
CA PRO A 275 4.16 -23.85 9.42
C PRO A 275 5.12 -22.66 9.54
N LEU A 276 4.55 -21.51 9.85
CA LEU A 276 5.28 -20.26 10.11
C LEU A 276 5.23 -19.95 11.61
N GLY A 277 6.13 -19.08 12.06
CA GLY A 277 6.18 -18.63 13.44
C GLY A 277 4.86 -18.00 13.91
N ALA A 278 4.59 -18.12 15.21
CA ALA A 278 3.49 -17.40 15.84
C ALA A 278 3.66 -15.87 15.68
N ALA A 279 2.57 -15.12 15.88
CA ALA A 279 2.60 -13.67 15.91
C ALA A 279 3.77 -13.18 16.79
N THR A 280 4.73 -12.46 16.20
CA THR A 280 5.94 -12.09 16.93
C THR A 280 5.65 -11.02 17.98
N ASP A 281 6.33 -11.13 19.12
CA ASP A 281 6.60 -10.01 20.02
C ASP A 281 7.60 -9.06 19.36
N ALA A 282 7.19 -8.43 18.26
CA ALA A 282 7.91 -7.25 17.78
C ALA A 282 8.02 -6.26 18.97
N PRO A 283 9.20 -5.64 19.19
CA PRO A 283 9.44 -4.82 20.36
C PRO A 283 8.30 -3.80 20.53
N ASP A 284 7.79 -3.72 21.76
CA ASP A 284 6.75 -2.78 22.12
C ASP A 284 7.17 -1.36 21.69
N PRO A 285 6.21 -0.51 21.26
CA PRO A 285 6.53 0.85 20.83
C PRO A 285 7.36 1.56 21.90
N VAL A 286 8.41 2.27 21.47
CA VAL A 286 9.38 2.91 22.35
C VAL A 286 8.65 3.84 23.34
N ALA A 287 9.08 3.83 24.60
CA ALA A 287 8.42 4.57 25.68
C ALA A 287 8.16 6.04 25.31
N PRO A 288 7.02 6.65 25.68
CA PRO A 288 6.59 7.98 25.22
C PRO A 288 7.63 9.10 25.37
N GLU A 289 8.47 9.03 26.40
CA GLU A 289 9.53 10.01 26.67
C GLU A 289 10.64 10.00 25.60
N THR A 290 10.96 8.83 25.04
CA THR A 290 11.93 8.71 23.95
C THR A 290 11.40 9.31 22.64
N THR A 291 10.09 9.18 22.38
CA THR A 291 9.44 9.80 21.22
C THR A 291 9.47 11.32 21.33
N LYS A 292 9.23 11.89 22.53
CA LYS A 292 9.35 13.34 22.75
C LYS A 292 10.76 13.85 22.48
N ALA A 293 11.79 13.13 22.94
CA ALA A 293 13.19 13.48 22.69
C ALA A 293 13.56 13.41 21.19
N ALA A 294 13.11 12.36 20.48
CA ALA A 294 13.34 12.23 19.04
C ALA A 294 12.61 13.31 18.21
N ILE A 295 11.39 13.69 18.61
CA ILE A 295 10.66 14.82 18.01
C ILE A 295 11.42 16.14 18.22
N ALA A 296 12.02 16.33 19.39
CA ALA A 296 12.76 17.55 19.73
C ALA A 296 14.12 17.65 19.02
N ALA A 297 14.76 16.50 18.73
CA ALA A 297 16.03 16.41 18.02
C ALA A 297 15.92 16.55 16.49
N ALA A 298 14.72 16.40 15.93
CA ALA A 298 14.49 16.59 14.49
C ALA A 298 14.88 18.03 14.07
N PRO A 299 15.60 18.22 12.96
CA PRO A 299 16.04 19.54 12.53
C PRO A 299 14.84 20.47 12.37
N LYS A 300 14.90 21.62 13.05
CA LYS A 300 13.86 22.65 12.99
C LYS A 300 13.88 23.26 11.58
N ALA A 301 13.06 22.76 10.67
CA ALA A 301 12.95 23.36 9.35
C ALA A 301 12.42 24.81 9.49
N LYS A 302 12.96 25.71 8.67
CA LYS A 302 12.57 27.12 8.67
C LYS A 302 11.09 27.20 8.29
N ARG A 303 10.26 27.64 9.24
CA ARG A 303 8.81 27.82 9.09
C ARG A 303 8.48 28.78 7.94
N ARG A 304 8.35 28.26 6.71
CA ARG A 304 7.80 29.02 5.57
C ARG A 304 6.32 28.72 5.37
N ALA A 305 5.52 29.58 5.98
CA ALA A 305 4.50 30.39 5.30
C ALA A 305 3.36 29.75 4.47
N THR A 306 3.00 28.47 4.63
CA THR A 306 1.78 27.94 3.94
C THR A 306 0.49 28.18 4.72
N ALA A 307 0.52 28.05 6.05
CA ALA A 307 -0.56 28.58 6.91
C ALA A 307 -0.62 30.12 6.81
N PHE A 308 0.53 30.76 6.63
CA PHE A 308 0.62 32.19 6.33
C PHE A 308 -0.05 32.51 4.99
N ALA A 309 0.09 31.72 3.93
CA ALA A 309 -0.57 32.02 2.64
C ALA A 309 -2.10 31.97 2.72
N ALA A 310 -2.69 31.02 3.45
CA ALA A 310 -4.15 30.98 3.64
C ALA A 310 -4.64 32.11 4.58
N VAL A 311 -3.88 32.40 5.64
CA VAL A 311 -4.13 33.54 6.54
C VAL A 311 -3.93 34.87 5.83
N VAL A 312 -2.94 35.00 4.93
CA VAL A 312 -2.64 36.17 4.10
C VAL A 312 -3.65 36.32 2.99
N LEU A 313 -4.16 35.24 2.39
CA LEU A 313 -5.27 35.34 1.44
C LEU A 313 -6.55 35.78 2.14
N GLY A 314 -6.83 35.24 3.33
CA GLY A 314 -7.93 35.72 4.18
C GLY A 314 -7.74 37.18 4.61
N LEU A 315 -6.54 37.54 5.06
CA LEU A 315 -6.18 38.92 5.41
C LEU A 315 -6.22 39.84 4.20
N ALA A 316 -5.84 39.39 3.00
CA ALA A 316 -5.88 40.18 1.78
C ALA A 316 -7.32 40.43 1.34
N VAL A 317 -8.22 39.45 1.45
CA VAL A 317 -9.65 39.66 1.21
C VAL A 317 -10.24 40.64 2.23
N VAL A 318 -9.86 40.52 3.51
CA VAL A 318 -10.27 41.45 4.58
C VAL A 318 -9.68 42.85 4.36
N LEU A 319 -8.42 42.95 3.96
CA LEU A 319 -7.70 44.21 3.73
C LEU A 319 -8.20 44.92 2.48
N VAL A 320 -8.50 44.20 1.40
CA VAL A 320 -9.14 44.74 0.19
C VAL A 320 -10.55 45.23 0.52
N GLY A 321 -11.31 44.48 1.32
CA GLY A 321 -12.60 44.94 1.85
C GLY A 321 -12.47 46.21 2.69
N ALA A 322 -11.49 46.27 3.58
CA ALA A 322 -11.22 47.44 4.42
C ALA A 322 -10.76 48.66 3.59
N LEU A 323 -9.83 48.49 2.64
CA LEU A 323 -9.36 49.55 1.75
C LEU A 323 -10.48 50.12 0.88
N GLN A 324 -11.46 49.31 0.49
CA GLN A 324 -12.65 49.78 -0.25
C GLN A 324 -13.62 50.55 0.64
N ILE A 325 -13.82 50.11 1.88
CA ILE A 325 -14.65 50.81 2.88
C ILE A 325 -14.04 52.17 3.25
N PHE A 326 -12.71 52.25 3.38
CA PHE A 326 -12.03 53.47 3.85
C PHE A 326 -11.44 54.36 2.75
N GLY A 327 -11.18 53.85 1.54
CA GLY A 327 -10.31 54.55 0.57
C GLY A 327 -10.98 55.07 -0.71
N LEU A 328 -12.13 54.55 -1.14
CA LEU A 328 -12.66 54.82 -2.51
C LEU A 328 -14.16 55.15 -2.60
N GLY A 329 -14.91 55.14 -1.49
CA GLY A 329 -16.39 55.17 -1.51
C GLY A 329 -17.08 56.50 -1.18
N ALA A 330 -16.39 57.58 -0.86
CA ALA A 330 -17.03 58.83 -0.43
C ALA A 330 -16.78 60.01 -1.39
N GLY A 331 -16.73 59.76 -2.70
CA GLY A 331 -16.95 60.84 -3.66
C GLY A 331 -18.43 61.18 -3.69
N PRO A 332 -18.86 62.43 -3.41
CA PRO A 332 -20.26 62.80 -3.46
C PRO A 332 -20.77 62.66 -4.90
N GLU A 333 -21.82 61.86 -5.10
CA GLU A 333 -22.59 61.88 -6.33
C GLU A 333 -23.62 63.00 -6.16
N LEU A 334 -23.45 64.09 -6.91
CA LEU A 334 -24.42 65.20 -6.95
C LEU A 334 -25.68 64.70 -7.67
N ASP A 335 -26.84 64.76 -7.02
CA ASP A 335 -28.10 64.55 -7.71
C ASP A 335 -28.43 65.73 -8.64
N GLU A 336 -29.48 65.59 -9.47
CA GLU A 336 -29.91 66.63 -10.42
C GLU A 336 -30.31 67.97 -9.75
N ALA A 337 -30.50 68.00 -8.43
CA ALA A 337 -30.77 69.19 -7.63
C ALA A 337 -29.53 69.71 -6.86
N GLY A 338 -28.34 69.14 -7.09
CA GLY A 338 -27.10 69.50 -6.38
C GLY A 338 -27.00 68.93 -4.96
N GLY A 339 -27.88 67.99 -4.59
CA GLY A 339 -27.82 67.29 -3.30
C GLY A 339 -26.80 66.16 -3.35
N ALA A 340 -25.79 66.19 -2.48
CA ALA A 340 -24.82 65.10 -2.36
C ALA A 340 -25.51 63.84 -1.77
N LYS A 341 -25.77 62.82 -2.60
CA LYS A 341 -26.29 61.53 -2.14
C LYS A 341 -25.14 60.54 -2.06
N ALA A 342 -24.91 59.98 -0.88
CA ALA A 342 -23.86 58.98 -0.69
C ALA A 342 -24.19 57.75 -1.54
N ARG A 343 -23.35 57.45 -2.54
CA ARG A 343 -23.48 56.23 -3.36
C ARG A 343 -23.29 55.03 -2.46
N SER A 344 -24.26 54.12 -2.46
CA SER A 344 -24.21 52.92 -1.65
C SER A 344 -23.03 52.04 -2.10
N PRO A 345 -22.03 51.74 -1.24
CA PRO A 345 -20.86 50.92 -1.64
C PRO A 345 -21.20 49.42 -1.76
N TRP A 346 -22.40 49.02 -1.34
CA TRP A 346 -22.81 47.63 -1.23
C TRP A 346 -22.77 46.82 -2.54
N PRO A 347 -23.21 47.33 -3.71
CA PRO A 347 -23.17 46.56 -4.96
C PRO A 347 -21.73 46.25 -5.41
N THR A 348 -20.81 47.21 -5.30
CA THR A 348 -19.39 47.04 -5.68
C THR A 348 -18.68 46.05 -4.75
N LEU A 349 -18.96 46.15 -3.44
CA LEU A 349 -18.46 45.21 -2.45
C LEU A 349 -18.98 43.80 -2.74
N ALA A 350 -20.30 43.65 -2.93
CA ALA A 350 -20.90 42.36 -3.26
C ALA A 350 -20.31 41.74 -4.53
N ALA A 351 -20.13 42.53 -5.60
CA ALA A 351 -19.51 42.06 -6.84
C ALA A 351 -18.05 41.59 -6.62
N THR A 352 -17.26 42.35 -5.87
CA THR A 352 -15.86 42.00 -5.57
C THR A 352 -15.78 40.72 -4.71
N TYR A 353 -16.66 40.59 -3.72
CA TYR A 353 -16.76 39.35 -2.92
C TYR A 353 -17.15 38.15 -3.79
N VAL A 354 -18.12 38.29 -4.69
CA VAL A 354 -18.52 37.21 -5.61
C VAL A 354 -17.36 36.82 -6.53
N VAL A 355 -16.64 37.79 -7.11
CA VAL A 355 -15.46 37.51 -7.95
C VAL A 355 -14.34 36.82 -7.15
N ALA A 356 -14.06 37.28 -5.93
CA ALA A 356 -13.04 36.65 -5.09
C ALA A 356 -13.42 35.22 -4.68
N LEU A 357 -14.68 34.98 -4.30
CA LEU A 357 -15.19 33.66 -3.92
C LEU A 357 -15.20 32.71 -5.12
N THR A 358 -15.61 33.17 -6.30
CA THR A 358 -15.61 32.35 -7.53
C THR A 358 -14.18 32.02 -7.97
N ALA A 359 -13.24 32.96 -7.89
CA ALA A 359 -11.82 32.72 -8.16
C ALA A 359 -11.23 31.71 -7.15
N ALA A 360 -11.52 31.87 -5.85
CA ALA A 360 -11.06 30.94 -4.82
C ALA A 360 -11.65 29.53 -5.01
N ALA A 361 -12.95 29.43 -5.29
CA ALA A 361 -13.62 28.15 -5.58
C ALA A 361 -13.02 27.48 -6.83
N THR A 362 -12.81 28.25 -7.91
CA THR A 362 -12.19 27.76 -9.15
C THR A 362 -10.77 27.27 -8.88
N PHE A 363 -9.96 28.02 -8.14
CA PHE A 363 -8.61 27.62 -7.75
C PHE A 363 -8.61 26.31 -6.94
N VAL A 364 -9.52 26.17 -5.96
CA VAL A 364 -9.67 24.95 -5.17
C VAL A 364 -10.07 23.76 -6.06
N VAL A 365 -11.03 23.95 -6.97
CA VAL A 365 -11.47 22.90 -7.91
C VAL A 365 -10.35 22.48 -8.85
N VAL A 366 -9.63 23.43 -9.45
CA VAL A 366 -8.48 23.14 -10.34
C VAL A 366 -7.38 22.40 -9.57
N ARG A 367 -7.05 22.85 -8.35
CA ARG A 367 -6.05 22.20 -7.50
C ARG A 367 -6.47 20.79 -7.11
N ARG A 368 -7.74 20.56 -6.76
CA ARG A 368 -8.29 19.23 -6.46
C ARG A 368 -8.25 18.31 -7.68
N ARG A 369 -8.70 18.79 -8.85
CA ARG A 369 -8.64 18.01 -10.11
C ARG A 369 -7.20 17.65 -10.49
N ARG A 370 -6.26 18.58 -10.32
CA ARG A 370 -4.83 18.31 -10.53
C ARG A 370 -4.30 17.26 -9.55
N ALA A 371 -4.59 17.42 -8.25
CA ALA A 371 -4.20 16.45 -7.23
C ALA A 371 -4.77 15.06 -7.51
N PHE A 372 -6.03 15.00 -7.94
CA PHE A 372 -6.68 13.75 -8.35
C PHE A 372 -5.97 13.11 -9.55
N ARG A 373 -5.77 13.85 -10.64
CA ARG A 373 -5.08 13.34 -11.84
C ARG A 373 -3.68 12.84 -11.53
N GLU A 374 -2.87 13.62 -10.82
CA GLU A 374 -1.49 13.23 -10.50
C GLU A 374 -1.45 12.03 -9.52
N SER A 375 -2.42 11.92 -8.60
CA SER A 375 -2.57 10.74 -7.74
C SER A 375 -3.03 9.50 -8.52
N ALA A 376 -3.89 9.68 -9.52
CA ALA A 376 -4.33 8.60 -10.41
C ALA A 376 -3.17 8.11 -11.29
N THR A 377 -2.37 9.02 -11.86
CA THR A 377 -1.15 8.65 -12.59
C THR A 377 -0.15 7.91 -11.70
N LEU A 378 0.04 8.35 -10.46
CA LEU A 378 0.87 7.62 -9.49
C LEU A 378 0.33 6.22 -9.21
N ALA A 379 -0.98 6.08 -8.99
CA ALA A 379 -1.62 4.78 -8.73
C ALA A 379 -1.49 3.82 -9.92
N GLN A 380 -1.69 4.32 -11.15
CA GLN A 380 -1.50 3.57 -12.39
C GLN A 380 -0.03 3.13 -12.57
N ALA A 381 0.93 3.99 -12.23
CA ALA A 381 2.34 3.64 -12.32
C ALA A 381 2.73 2.54 -11.31
N ILE A 382 2.15 2.56 -10.11
CA ILE A 382 2.31 1.51 -9.11
C ILE A 382 1.69 0.19 -9.61
N GLU A 383 0.50 0.25 -10.22
CA GLU A 383 -0.13 -0.92 -10.82
C GLU A 383 0.74 -1.50 -11.94
N ALA A 384 1.26 -0.67 -12.86
CA ALA A 384 2.15 -1.11 -13.92
C ALA A 384 3.40 -1.82 -13.36
N ARG A 385 4.01 -1.26 -12.30
CA ARG A 385 5.15 -1.88 -11.60
C ARG A 385 4.80 -3.27 -11.09
N LEU A 386 3.66 -3.38 -10.40
CA LEU A 386 3.20 -4.65 -9.81
C LEU A 386 2.73 -5.65 -10.87
N ARG A 387 2.43 -5.20 -12.09
CA ARG A 387 2.21 -6.08 -13.26
C ARG A 387 3.52 -6.55 -13.91
N GLY A 388 4.68 -6.13 -13.42
CA GLY A 388 5.99 -6.42 -14.01
C GLY A 388 6.40 -5.46 -15.12
N ASP A 389 5.58 -4.46 -15.47
CA ASP A 389 5.95 -3.41 -16.43
C ASP A 389 6.78 -2.31 -15.75
N LEU A 390 8.03 -2.66 -15.42
CA LEU A 390 8.96 -1.75 -14.75
C LEU A 390 9.32 -0.53 -15.62
N ALA A 391 9.37 -0.72 -16.95
CA ALA A 391 9.69 0.34 -17.90
C ALA A 391 8.57 1.39 -17.99
N GLY A 392 7.32 0.94 -18.17
CA GLY A 392 6.15 1.80 -18.17
C GLY A 392 5.95 2.49 -16.82
N ALA A 393 6.14 1.75 -15.72
CA ALA A 393 6.13 2.33 -14.37
C ALA A 393 7.16 3.46 -14.21
N ARG A 394 8.41 3.24 -14.64
CA ARG A 394 9.47 4.27 -14.55
C ARG A 394 9.10 5.52 -15.36
N GLY A 395 8.60 5.36 -16.58
CA GLY A 395 8.17 6.47 -17.42
C GLY A 395 7.06 7.30 -16.77
N ALA A 396 6.01 6.62 -16.27
CA ALA A 396 4.89 7.27 -15.60
C ALA A 396 5.31 7.94 -14.29
N LEU A 397 6.10 7.27 -13.45
CA LEU A 397 6.64 7.83 -12.20
C LEU A 397 7.53 9.05 -12.47
N GLY A 398 8.40 8.98 -13.48
CA GLY A 398 9.27 10.09 -13.89
C GLY A 398 8.50 11.37 -14.23
N SER A 399 7.30 11.22 -14.82
CA SER A 399 6.43 12.36 -15.12
C SER A 399 5.85 13.06 -13.87
N VAL A 400 5.61 12.31 -12.79
CA VAL A 400 4.99 12.83 -11.55
C VAL A 400 6.00 13.21 -10.47
N VAL A 401 7.30 12.89 -10.61
CA VAL A 401 8.36 13.35 -9.68
C VAL A 401 8.44 14.89 -9.61
N ARG A 402 8.01 15.61 -10.65
CA ARG A 402 7.97 17.08 -10.67
C ARG A 402 6.65 17.68 -10.15
N SER A 403 5.75 16.84 -9.65
CA SER A 403 4.45 17.26 -9.13
C SER A 403 4.61 18.28 -7.98
N PRO A 404 3.84 19.39 -8.00
CA PRO A 404 3.71 20.31 -6.87
C PRO A 404 2.66 19.85 -5.85
N VAL A 405 1.94 18.75 -6.13
CA VAL A 405 0.93 18.21 -5.23
C VAL A 405 1.66 17.56 -4.05
N PRO A 406 1.28 17.91 -2.80
CA PRO A 406 1.90 17.32 -1.63
C PRO A 406 1.87 15.79 -1.66
N LEU A 407 2.94 15.17 -1.17
CA LEU A 407 3.17 13.71 -1.12
C LEU A 407 3.34 12.99 -2.46
N VAL A 408 2.81 13.50 -3.58
CA VAL A 408 2.96 12.84 -4.89
C VAL A 408 4.44 12.69 -5.26
N ARG A 409 5.24 13.77 -5.18
CA ARG A 409 6.68 13.70 -5.47
C ARG A 409 7.44 12.74 -4.54
N PRO A 410 7.37 12.86 -3.19
CA PRO A 410 8.02 11.91 -2.30
C PRO A 410 7.62 10.45 -2.54
N GLN A 411 6.33 10.21 -2.79
CA GLN A 411 5.85 8.85 -3.05
C GLN A 411 6.31 8.33 -4.42
N ALA A 412 6.34 9.17 -5.46
CA ALA A 412 6.89 8.79 -6.75
C ALA A 412 8.39 8.43 -6.67
N LEU A 413 9.17 9.20 -5.90
CA LEU A 413 10.57 8.90 -5.63
C LEU A 413 10.74 7.59 -4.86
N ARG A 414 9.86 7.31 -3.88
CA ARG A 414 9.82 6.02 -3.18
C ARG A 414 9.58 4.86 -4.15
N GLU A 415 8.57 4.97 -5.03
CA GLU A 415 8.26 3.90 -5.98
C GLU A 415 9.38 3.70 -7.00
N LEU A 416 10.05 4.77 -7.45
CA LEU A 416 11.25 4.66 -8.28
C LEU A 416 12.39 3.97 -7.54
N ALA A 417 12.56 4.23 -6.24
CA ALA A 417 13.55 3.53 -5.42
C ALA A 417 13.23 2.03 -5.31
N VAL A 418 11.97 1.66 -5.12
CA VAL A 418 11.52 0.27 -5.14
C VAL A 418 11.78 -0.38 -6.51
N THR A 419 11.45 0.30 -7.62
CA THR A 419 11.76 -0.22 -8.96
C THR A 419 13.25 -0.46 -9.14
N ALA A 420 14.11 0.51 -8.79
CA ALA A 420 15.56 0.35 -8.89
C ALA A 420 16.07 -0.78 -8.00
N PHE A 421 15.49 -0.96 -6.82
CA PHE A 421 15.83 -2.05 -5.90
C PHE A 421 15.51 -3.41 -6.52
N LEU A 422 14.32 -3.58 -7.09
CA LEU A 422 13.90 -4.81 -7.79
C LEU A 422 14.76 -5.10 -9.03
N GLU A 423 15.35 -4.08 -9.65
CA GLU A 423 16.28 -4.24 -10.77
C GLU A 423 17.70 -4.63 -10.33
N GLY A 424 17.98 -4.66 -9.03
CA GLY A 424 19.30 -4.92 -8.47
C GLY A 424 20.21 -3.68 -8.41
N ASP A 425 19.72 -2.49 -8.81
CA ASP A 425 20.48 -1.23 -8.72
C ASP A 425 20.29 -0.60 -7.33
N PHE A 426 20.93 -1.22 -6.34
CA PHE A 426 20.82 -0.79 -4.95
C PHE A 426 21.38 0.62 -4.71
N LYS A 427 22.38 1.04 -5.50
CA LYS A 427 22.95 2.40 -5.42
C LYS A 427 21.90 3.42 -5.85
N ARG A 428 21.25 3.20 -7.00
CA ARG A 428 20.21 4.10 -7.47
C ARG A 428 18.99 4.10 -6.57
N ALA A 429 18.61 2.94 -6.02
CA ALA A 429 17.55 2.83 -5.03
C ALA A 429 17.81 3.71 -3.80
N HIS A 430 19.05 3.69 -3.29
CA HIS A 430 19.49 4.55 -2.19
C HIS A 430 19.35 6.04 -2.56
N GLU A 431 19.91 6.49 -3.68
CA GLU A 431 19.84 7.89 -4.11
C GLU A 431 18.38 8.39 -4.23
N LEU A 432 17.50 7.58 -4.81
CA LEU A 432 16.09 7.90 -4.99
C LEU A 432 15.33 7.97 -3.65
N ALA A 433 15.61 7.05 -2.72
CA ALA A 433 15.01 7.07 -1.40
C ALA A 433 15.46 8.32 -0.61
N GLU A 434 16.75 8.68 -0.69
CA GLU A 434 17.31 9.88 -0.06
C GLU A 434 16.69 11.16 -0.64
N ASP A 435 16.55 11.25 -1.97
CA ASP A 435 15.86 12.35 -2.65
C ASP A 435 14.38 12.41 -2.24
N GLY A 436 13.75 11.26 -2.03
CA GLY A 436 12.40 11.17 -1.50
C GLY A 436 12.30 11.77 -0.09
N VAL A 437 13.24 11.43 0.81
CA VAL A 437 13.31 12.02 2.16
C VAL A 437 13.46 13.54 2.07
N LYS A 438 14.40 14.04 1.25
CA LYS A 438 14.59 15.48 1.01
C LYS A 438 13.31 16.13 0.46
N ALA A 439 12.59 15.46 -0.43
CA ALA A 439 11.33 15.95 -1.00
C ALA A 439 10.21 16.08 0.04
N THR A 440 10.24 15.34 1.14
CA THR A 440 9.28 15.54 2.25
C THR A 440 9.57 16.81 3.05
N GLN A 441 10.82 17.28 3.04
CA GLN A 441 11.31 18.38 3.86
C GLN A 441 11.21 19.76 3.16
N VAL A 442 10.71 19.81 1.93
CA VAL A 442 10.56 21.05 1.15
C VAL A 442 9.66 22.09 1.83
N SER A 443 8.74 21.65 2.70
CA SER A 443 7.94 22.52 3.55
C SER A 443 7.43 21.79 4.79
N GLU A 444 7.16 22.53 5.86
CA GLU A 444 6.54 22.03 7.09
C GLU A 444 5.19 21.34 6.84
N ALA A 445 4.41 21.82 5.86
CA ALA A 445 3.13 21.22 5.51
C ALA A 445 3.32 19.82 4.90
N VAL A 446 4.25 19.69 3.93
CA VAL A 446 4.57 18.39 3.32
C VAL A 446 5.14 17.45 4.37
N LEU A 447 6.06 17.92 5.20
CA LEU A 447 6.64 17.14 6.29
C LEU A 447 5.57 16.64 7.26
N ALA A 448 4.65 17.50 7.68
CA ALA A 448 3.56 17.14 8.58
C ALA A 448 2.63 16.06 7.98
N MET A 449 2.35 16.14 6.67
CA MET A 449 1.54 15.14 5.96
C MET A 449 2.30 13.83 5.72
N ALA A 450 3.61 13.88 5.47
CA ALA A 450 4.42 12.71 5.18
C ALA A 450 4.76 11.90 6.44
N ARG A 451 4.88 12.59 7.59
CA ARG A 451 5.34 12.04 8.86
C ARG A 451 4.66 10.74 9.31
N PRO A 452 3.33 10.56 9.19
CA PRO A 452 2.69 9.37 9.73
C PRO A 452 2.97 8.09 8.91
N VAL A 453 3.29 8.22 7.62
CA VAL A 453 3.35 7.08 6.68
C VAL A 453 4.49 7.24 5.67
N VAL A 454 4.45 8.24 4.80
CA VAL A 454 5.38 8.34 3.65
C VAL A 454 6.84 8.52 4.06
N LEU A 455 7.11 9.35 5.09
CA LEU A 455 8.48 9.59 5.56
C LEU A 455 9.11 8.34 6.19
N PRO A 456 8.50 7.65 7.17
CA PRO A 456 9.07 6.40 7.67
C PRO A 456 9.20 5.33 6.59
N MET A 457 8.28 5.26 5.61
CA MET A 457 8.42 4.35 4.46
C MET A 457 9.69 4.64 3.65
N LEU A 458 9.99 5.91 3.38
CA LEU A 458 11.22 6.31 2.68
C LEU A 458 12.49 5.94 3.45
N HIS A 459 12.50 6.12 4.77
CA HIS A 459 13.60 5.64 5.63
C HIS A 459 13.70 4.11 5.61
N GLY A 460 12.58 3.42 5.57
CA GLY A 460 12.53 1.97 5.38
C GLY A 460 13.14 1.52 4.04
N GLU A 461 12.85 2.21 2.93
CA GLU A 461 13.48 1.90 1.62
C GLU A 461 14.98 2.26 1.61
N LEU A 462 15.35 3.36 2.27
CA LEU A 462 16.74 3.78 2.42
C LEU A 462 17.57 2.75 3.19
N ALA A 463 17.06 2.29 4.34
CA ALA A 463 17.67 1.23 5.14
C ALA A 463 17.82 -0.06 4.32
N MET A 464 16.81 -0.38 3.51
CA MET A 464 16.80 -1.55 2.64
C MET A 464 17.91 -1.49 1.59
N ALA A 465 18.01 -0.37 0.87
CA ALA A 465 19.07 -0.17 -0.11
C ALA A 465 20.49 -0.17 0.52
N LEU A 466 20.63 0.39 1.73
CA LEU A 466 21.90 0.36 2.48
C LEU A 466 22.29 -1.06 2.90
N ALA A 467 21.33 -1.86 3.38
CA ALA A 467 21.57 -3.25 3.76
C ALA A 467 22.02 -4.09 2.56
N ALA A 468 21.37 -3.93 1.40
CA ALA A 468 21.76 -4.63 0.17
C ALA A 468 23.14 -4.22 -0.36
N GLN A 469 23.60 -2.99 -0.05
CA GLN A 469 24.97 -2.54 -0.33
C GLN A 469 26.01 -3.01 0.71
N GLY A 470 25.62 -3.84 1.69
CA GLY A 470 26.50 -4.28 2.79
C GLY A 470 26.78 -3.20 3.85
N ARG A 471 26.10 -2.04 3.81
CA ARG A 471 26.29 -0.93 4.74
C ARG A 471 25.42 -1.09 6.00
N ILE A 472 25.59 -2.20 6.71
CA ILE A 472 24.65 -2.68 7.74
C ILE A 472 24.48 -1.70 8.91
N ALA A 473 25.58 -1.12 9.41
CA ALA A 473 25.50 -0.15 10.51
C ALA A 473 24.61 1.05 10.17
N ARG A 474 24.69 1.56 8.93
CA ARG A 474 23.85 2.67 8.46
C ARG A 474 22.39 2.23 8.26
N ALA A 475 22.17 1.00 7.81
CA ALA A 475 20.81 0.46 7.69
C ALA A 475 20.11 0.36 9.06
N GLU A 476 20.81 -0.12 10.10
CA GLU A 476 20.26 -0.17 11.47
C GLU A 476 20.06 1.24 12.06
N GLU A 477 20.94 2.21 11.79
CA GLU A 477 20.73 3.62 12.18
C GLU A 477 19.40 4.19 11.63
N GLU A 478 19.09 3.91 10.36
CA GLU A 478 17.85 4.33 9.72
C GLU A 478 16.62 3.61 10.32
N LEU A 479 16.71 2.31 10.60
CA LEU A 479 15.66 1.58 11.31
C LEU A 479 15.42 2.11 12.73
N ASP A 480 16.50 2.45 13.46
CA ASP A 480 16.43 3.05 14.79
C ASP A 480 15.77 4.41 14.76
N LEU A 481 16.03 5.20 13.72
CA LEU A 481 15.31 6.44 13.48
C LEU A 481 13.82 6.14 13.26
N VAL A 482 13.48 5.15 12.44
CA VAL A 482 12.07 4.81 12.18
C VAL A 482 11.33 4.46 13.47
N ARG A 483 11.90 3.54 14.26
CA ARG A 483 11.31 3.07 15.52
C ARG A 483 11.12 4.19 16.54
N ARG A 484 12.12 5.08 16.70
CA ARG A 484 12.08 6.16 17.70
C ARG A 484 11.22 7.34 17.27
N ALA A 485 11.27 7.73 16.00
CA ALA A 485 10.65 8.96 15.51
C ALA A 485 9.20 8.76 15.02
N PHE A 486 8.81 7.53 14.68
CA PHE A 486 7.48 7.21 14.11
C PHE A 486 6.85 5.97 14.77
N PRO A 487 6.55 5.98 16.08
CA PRO A 487 6.04 4.82 16.80
C PRO A 487 4.65 4.34 16.34
N THR A 488 3.91 5.15 15.58
CA THR A 488 2.59 4.78 15.01
C THR A 488 2.67 4.35 13.54
N TYR A 489 3.88 4.11 13.02
CA TYR A 489 4.08 3.71 11.63
C TYR A 489 3.67 2.24 11.42
N PRO A 490 2.66 1.95 10.56
CA PRO A 490 2.06 0.62 10.48
C PRO A 490 2.92 -0.50 9.87
N PHE A 491 4.03 -0.15 9.23
CA PHE A 491 4.93 -1.13 8.59
C PHE A 491 6.29 -1.21 9.27
N THR A 492 6.40 -0.77 10.52
CA THR A 492 7.67 -0.84 11.29
C THR A 492 8.17 -2.28 11.39
N ALA A 493 7.29 -3.23 11.71
CA ALA A 493 7.66 -4.65 11.82
C ALA A 493 8.12 -5.22 10.47
N ARG A 494 7.41 -4.88 9.38
CA ARG A 494 7.77 -5.27 8.01
C ARG A 494 9.15 -4.75 7.65
N ASP A 495 9.37 -3.45 7.80
CA ASP A 495 10.61 -2.80 7.41
C ASP A 495 11.80 -3.32 8.22
N THR A 496 11.60 -3.55 9.52
CA THR A 496 12.62 -4.16 10.39
C THR A 496 12.99 -5.57 9.91
N PHE A 497 11.99 -6.40 9.61
CA PHE A 497 12.21 -7.78 9.17
C PHE A 497 12.96 -7.82 7.84
N ARG A 498 12.48 -7.12 6.80
CA ARG A 498 13.06 -7.19 5.45
C ARG A 498 14.50 -6.66 5.41
N VAL A 499 14.78 -5.57 6.13
CA VAL A 499 16.12 -4.98 6.19
C VAL A 499 17.10 -5.93 6.87
N ARG A 500 16.68 -6.55 8.00
CA ARG A 500 17.51 -7.53 8.71
C ARG A 500 17.72 -8.81 7.92
N LEU A 501 16.69 -9.29 7.23
CA LEU A 501 16.76 -10.47 6.37
C LEU A 501 17.82 -10.26 5.28
N VAL A 502 17.71 -9.16 4.52
CA VAL A 502 18.69 -8.86 3.46
C VAL A 502 20.05 -8.51 4.03
N ALA A 503 20.17 -7.87 5.19
CA ALA A 503 21.44 -7.67 5.86
C ALA A 503 22.12 -9.00 6.21
N ALA A 504 21.37 -9.97 6.74
CA ALA A 504 21.88 -11.31 7.04
C ALA A 504 22.34 -12.02 5.77
N VAL A 505 21.54 -11.97 4.70
CA VAL A 505 21.88 -12.56 3.40
C VAL A 505 23.11 -11.91 2.77
N ALA A 506 23.17 -10.58 2.73
CA ALA A 506 24.29 -9.82 2.15
C ALA A 506 25.61 -10.00 2.92
N THR A 507 25.55 -10.40 4.20
CA THR A 507 26.72 -10.69 5.05
C THR A 507 27.06 -12.17 5.14
N GLY A 508 26.40 -13.02 4.33
CA GLY A 508 26.65 -14.47 4.32
C GLY A 508 26.11 -15.22 5.55
N ARG A 509 25.35 -14.57 6.44
CA ARG A 509 24.71 -15.16 7.63
C ARG A 509 23.43 -15.91 7.25
N ARG A 510 23.56 -16.92 6.39
CA ARG A 510 22.42 -17.62 5.76
C ARG A 510 21.59 -18.44 6.76
N ASP A 511 22.22 -19.06 7.75
CA ASP A 511 21.50 -19.82 8.77
C ASP A 511 20.61 -18.93 9.63
N GLU A 512 21.09 -17.72 9.95
CA GLU A 512 20.29 -16.69 10.63
C GLU A 512 19.12 -16.24 9.74
N ALA A 513 19.38 -15.96 8.46
CA ALA A 513 18.35 -15.57 7.51
C ALA A 513 17.29 -16.68 7.33
N ALA A 514 17.70 -17.95 7.26
CA ALA A 514 16.79 -19.09 7.19
C ALA A 514 15.96 -19.26 8.47
N ARG A 515 16.57 -19.05 9.65
CA ARG A 515 15.83 -19.00 10.91
C ARG A 515 14.78 -17.90 10.91
N MET A 516 15.14 -16.69 10.48
CA MET A 516 14.19 -15.58 10.34
C MET A 516 13.06 -15.92 9.37
N ALA A 517 13.36 -16.56 8.24
CA ALA A 517 12.37 -16.99 7.26
C ALA A 517 11.35 -18.00 7.83
N ARG A 518 11.79 -18.91 8.72
CA ARG A 518 10.91 -19.84 9.45
C ARG A 518 10.04 -19.14 10.50
N GLU A 519 10.64 -18.24 11.27
CA GLU A 519 10.00 -17.59 12.42
C GLU A 519 9.17 -16.35 12.04
N ARG A 520 9.10 -15.99 10.75
CA ARG A 520 8.32 -14.83 10.30
C ARG A 520 6.83 -15.01 10.63
N PRO A 521 6.12 -13.94 11.03
CA PRO A 521 4.66 -13.96 11.08
C PRO A 521 4.06 -14.22 9.70
N SER A 522 3.01 -15.04 9.63
CA SER A 522 2.27 -15.33 8.38
C SER A 522 1.69 -14.08 7.71
N ASP A 523 1.34 -13.08 8.52
CA ASP A 523 0.57 -11.90 8.08
C ASP A 523 1.45 -10.69 7.81
N LEU A 524 2.77 -10.85 7.94
CA LEU A 524 3.71 -9.77 7.69
C LEU A 524 3.60 -9.36 6.22
N PRO A 525 3.29 -8.10 5.89
CA PRO A 525 2.94 -7.68 4.53
C PRO A 525 4.16 -7.56 3.61
N LEU A 526 4.76 -8.70 3.28
CA LEU A 526 5.91 -8.83 2.39
C LEU A 526 5.49 -8.73 0.93
N GLY A 527 6.40 -8.25 0.07
CA GLY A 527 6.29 -8.40 -1.38
C GLY A 527 6.50 -9.86 -1.82
N LEU A 528 6.16 -10.19 -3.07
CA LEU A 528 6.38 -11.53 -3.62
C LEU A 528 7.87 -11.90 -3.60
N GLU A 529 8.72 -10.95 -3.96
CA GLU A 529 10.17 -11.13 -4.04
C GLU A 529 10.74 -11.45 -2.66
N GLU A 530 10.30 -10.70 -1.64
CA GLU A 530 10.68 -10.92 -0.23
C GLU A 530 10.17 -12.27 0.29
N GLU A 531 8.97 -12.71 -0.11
CA GLU A 531 8.46 -14.06 0.19
C GLU A 531 9.33 -15.14 -0.46
N LEU A 532 9.65 -14.99 -1.75
CA LEU A 532 10.47 -15.93 -2.50
C LEU A 532 11.92 -16.00 -1.97
N LEU A 533 12.47 -14.91 -1.43
CA LEU A 533 13.74 -14.94 -0.70
C LEU A 533 13.66 -15.83 0.53
N CYS A 534 12.63 -15.66 1.35
CA CYS A 534 12.44 -16.51 2.53
C CYS A 534 12.26 -17.97 2.12
N ASP A 535 11.47 -18.24 1.08
CA ASP A 535 11.23 -19.60 0.59
C ASP A 535 12.53 -20.24 0.06
N ALA A 536 13.33 -19.49 -0.70
CA ALA A 536 14.65 -19.93 -1.16
C ALA A 536 15.62 -20.20 0.01
N LEU A 537 15.59 -19.39 1.07
CA LEU A 537 16.38 -19.60 2.27
C LEU A 537 15.99 -20.88 3.01
N ARG A 538 14.71 -21.22 3.05
CA ARG A 538 14.22 -22.48 3.64
C ARG A 538 14.65 -23.69 2.82
N VAL A 539 14.58 -23.58 1.49
CA VAL A 539 15.11 -24.59 0.56
C VAL A 539 16.62 -24.78 0.77
N TYR A 540 17.36 -23.68 0.91
CA TYR A 540 18.80 -23.69 1.18
C TYR A 540 19.14 -24.37 2.51
N ALA A 541 18.39 -24.08 3.56
CA ALA A 541 18.57 -24.69 4.89
C ALA A 541 18.09 -26.16 4.96
N ASN A 542 17.62 -26.72 3.84
CA ASN A 542 17.06 -28.07 3.75
C ASN A 542 15.91 -28.30 4.76
N ASP A 543 15.06 -27.29 4.94
CA ASP A 543 13.86 -27.42 5.76
C ASP A 543 12.94 -28.52 5.19
N THR A 544 12.22 -29.20 6.09
CA THR A 544 11.11 -30.08 5.68
C THR A 544 9.96 -29.22 5.15
N LEU A 545 9.77 -29.25 3.83
CA LEU A 545 8.70 -28.54 3.14
C LEU A 545 7.60 -29.53 2.72
N PRO A 546 6.31 -29.13 2.72
CA PRO A 546 5.24 -29.94 2.16
C PRO A 546 5.52 -30.37 0.72
N GLU A 547 5.02 -31.54 0.34
CA GLU A 547 5.23 -32.10 -0.99
C GLU A 547 4.83 -31.10 -2.10
N GLY A 548 5.73 -30.90 -3.08
CA GLY A 548 5.52 -29.98 -4.20
C GLY A 548 5.81 -28.50 -3.89
N GLU A 549 6.10 -28.11 -2.64
CA GLU A 549 6.48 -26.72 -2.33
C GLU A 549 7.78 -26.30 -3.00
N ARG A 550 8.78 -27.19 -3.05
CA ARG A 550 10.03 -26.92 -3.76
C ARG A 550 9.75 -26.61 -5.23
N ASP A 551 8.96 -27.44 -5.90
CA ASP A 551 8.59 -27.24 -7.31
C ASP A 551 7.83 -25.93 -7.52
N ARG A 552 6.89 -25.59 -6.62
CA ARG A 552 6.19 -24.29 -6.64
C ARG A 552 7.19 -23.14 -6.58
N ILE A 553 8.12 -23.15 -5.63
CA ILE A 553 9.11 -22.07 -5.47
C ILE A 553 9.90 -21.89 -6.76
N LEU A 554 10.35 -23.00 -7.37
CA LEU A 554 11.09 -22.94 -8.63
C LEU A 554 10.23 -22.45 -9.79
N ASP A 555 8.96 -22.84 -9.85
CA ASP A 555 8.03 -22.39 -10.89
C ASP A 555 7.68 -20.89 -10.75
N GLU A 556 7.42 -20.40 -9.53
CA GLU A 556 7.18 -18.97 -9.26
C GLU A 556 8.42 -18.13 -9.63
N LEU A 557 9.62 -18.58 -9.27
CA LEU A 557 10.86 -17.93 -9.69
C LEU A 557 11.01 -17.89 -11.22
N ARG A 558 10.68 -18.98 -11.92
CA ARG A 558 10.72 -19.01 -13.39
C ARG A 558 9.69 -18.06 -14.02
N GLN A 559 8.52 -17.92 -13.42
CA GLN A 559 7.45 -17.06 -13.93
C GLN A 559 7.70 -15.58 -13.64
N ASP A 560 8.37 -15.26 -12.53
CA ASP A 560 8.70 -13.88 -12.15
C ASP A 560 10.19 -13.56 -12.40
N SER A 561 10.46 -13.07 -13.62
CA SER A 561 11.81 -12.63 -14.01
C SER A 561 12.35 -11.46 -13.17
N GLY A 562 11.46 -10.66 -12.56
CA GLY A 562 11.83 -9.55 -11.68
C GLY A 562 12.35 -10.07 -10.35
N ALA A 563 11.57 -10.94 -9.69
CA ALA A 563 11.96 -11.61 -8.46
C ALA A 563 13.26 -12.40 -8.63
N THR A 564 13.43 -13.12 -9.75
CA THR A 564 14.66 -13.86 -10.06
C THR A 564 15.86 -12.94 -10.18
N ARG A 565 15.76 -11.85 -10.96
CA ARG A 565 16.86 -10.89 -11.12
C ARG A 565 17.23 -10.23 -9.79
N TRP A 566 16.23 -9.89 -9.00
CA TRP A 566 16.42 -9.32 -7.68
C TRP A 566 17.13 -10.30 -6.74
N LEU A 567 16.71 -11.57 -6.72
CA LEU A 567 17.39 -12.61 -5.93
C LEU A 567 18.83 -12.82 -6.37
N ASP A 568 19.11 -12.81 -7.66
CA ASP A 568 20.47 -12.91 -8.20
C ASP A 568 21.35 -11.73 -7.73
N ALA A 569 20.77 -10.54 -7.62
CA ALA A 569 21.47 -9.35 -7.13
C ALA A 569 21.69 -9.37 -5.61
N VAL A 570 20.72 -9.86 -4.82
CA VAL A 570 20.83 -9.93 -3.35
C VAL A 570 21.67 -11.11 -2.88
N SER A 571 21.55 -12.28 -3.53
CA SER A 571 22.29 -13.49 -3.17
C SER A 571 22.39 -14.48 -4.33
N PRO A 572 23.43 -14.37 -5.17
CA PRO A 572 23.58 -15.28 -6.32
C PRO A 572 23.73 -16.75 -5.91
N GLU A 573 24.28 -17.02 -4.72
CA GLU A 573 24.49 -18.37 -4.18
C GLU A 573 23.19 -19.07 -3.76
N LEU A 574 22.14 -18.33 -3.36
CA LEU A 574 20.87 -18.95 -2.98
C LEU A 574 20.20 -19.61 -4.18
N ARG A 575 20.38 -19.04 -5.38
CA ARG A 575 19.86 -19.62 -6.61
C ARG A 575 20.61 -20.89 -6.99
N SER A 576 21.95 -20.90 -6.94
CA SER A 576 22.72 -22.12 -7.26
C SER A 576 22.42 -23.24 -6.26
N GLY A 577 22.24 -22.91 -4.97
CA GLY A 577 21.80 -23.88 -3.95
C GLY A 577 20.37 -24.39 -4.16
N ALA A 578 19.41 -23.49 -4.40
CA ALA A 578 17.99 -23.84 -4.53
C ALA A 578 17.64 -24.53 -5.86
N LEU A 579 18.29 -24.16 -6.96
CA LEU A 579 18.08 -24.74 -8.30
C LEU A 579 19.06 -25.88 -8.62
N GLY A 580 20.25 -25.91 -8.01
CA GLY A 580 21.34 -26.82 -8.40
C GLY A 580 21.23 -28.23 -7.81
N THR A 581 20.41 -28.43 -6.78
CA THR A 581 20.12 -29.75 -6.22
C THR A 581 18.68 -30.14 -6.51
N ARG A 582 18.44 -30.65 -7.73
CA ARG A 582 17.48 -31.76 -7.80
C ARG A 582 18.08 -32.85 -6.91
N PRO A 583 17.35 -33.39 -5.92
CA PRO A 583 17.78 -34.63 -5.31
C PRO A 583 18.00 -35.59 -6.47
N ARG A 584 19.24 -36.04 -6.65
CA ARG A 584 19.50 -37.20 -7.50
C ARG A 584 18.61 -38.26 -6.86
N ILE A 585 17.54 -38.65 -7.56
CA ILE A 585 16.72 -39.78 -7.15
C ILE A 585 17.75 -40.89 -6.91
N ALA A 586 17.97 -41.25 -5.65
CA ALA A 586 18.77 -42.40 -5.34
C ALA A 586 18.09 -43.53 -6.11
N PRO A 587 18.80 -44.25 -7.01
CA PRO A 587 18.20 -45.40 -7.66
C PRO A 587 17.60 -46.24 -6.54
N SER A 588 16.28 -46.44 -6.60
CA SER A 588 15.58 -47.30 -5.67
C SER A 588 16.34 -48.63 -5.65
N GLU A 589 16.86 -49.02 -4.48
CA GLU A 589 17.46 -50.33 -4.23
C GLU A 589 16.39 -51.44 -4.24
N GLU A 590 15.44 -51.36 -5.17
CA GLU A 590 14.46 -52.40 -5.47
C GLU A 590 14.74 -52.87 -6.90
N GLY A 591 15.49 -53.98 -7.00
CA GLY A 591 15.72 -54.67 -8.26
C GLY A 591 17.13 -55.19 -8.51
N GLN A 592 17.87 -55.61 -7.49
CA GLN A 592 18.82 -56.71 -7.69
C GLN A 592 18.03 -58.01 -7.69
N ASP A 593 17.46 -58.35 -8.85
CA ASP A 593 17.12 -59.74 -9.14
C ASP A 593 17.96 -60.16 -10.34
N GLU A 594 18.83 -61.11 -10.07
CA GLU A 594 19.67 -61.81 -11.03
C GLU A 594 18.83 -62.38 -12.17
N THR A 595 19.24 -62.13 -13.41
CA THR A 595 19.29 -63.16 -14.48
C THR A 595 19.87 -62.54 -15.74
N THR A 596 21.17 -62.77 -15.91
CA THR A 596 21.85 -62.71 -17.20
C THR A 596 21.44 -63.93 -18.02
N PRO A 597 21.05 -63.76 -19.29
CA PRO A 597 21.36 -64.74 -20.31
C PRO A 597 22.30 -64.11 -21.34
N THR A 598 23.49 -64.71 -21.41
CA THR A 598 24.39 -64.68 -22.56
C THR A 598 23.66 -64.99 -23.86
N HIS A 599 23.85 -64.15 -24.89
CA HIS A 599 23.74 -64.62 -26.26
C HIS A 599 24.76 -63.91 -27.15
N ASP A 600 25.79 -64.67 -27.50
CA ASP A 600 26.69 -64.44 -28.62
C ASP A 600 25.96 -64.60 -29.96
N SER A 601 26.32 -63.74 -30.91
CA SER A 601 26.45 -63.98 -32.37
C SER A 601 26.46 -62.58 -33.03
N GLU A 602 27.60 -62.01 -33.42
CA GLU A 602 28.26 -62.28 -34.70
C GLU A 602 27.25 -62.37 -35.86
N ASP A 603 27.17 -61.30 -36.66
CA ASP A 603 27.27 -61.41 -38.12
C ASP A 603 27.47 -60.04 -38.78
N GLU A 604 28.49 -60.02 -39.64
CA GLU A 604 28.98 -58.94 -40.49
C GLU A 604 28.14 -58.78 -41.78
N ALA A 605 28.17 -57.57 -42.36
CA ALA A 605 28.17 -57.24 -43.81
C ALA A 605 27.83 -55.73 -43.94
N GLU A 606 28.78 -54.84 -44.22
CA GLU A 606 29.27 -54.49 -45.56
C GLU A 606 28.15 -54.27 -46.59
N ASP A 607 27.87 -53.02 -46.96
CA ASP A 607 28.25 -52.53 -48.31
C ASP A 607 27.91 -51.06 -48.56
N GLU A 608 28.77 -50.50 -49.40
CA GLU A 608 28.97 -49.13 -49.85
C GLU A 608 27.83 -48.53 -50.70
N ALA A 609 27.77 -47.19 -50.79
CA ALA A 609 28.12 -46.46 -52.03
C ALA A 609 27.50 -45.04 -52.11
N GLU A 610 28.41 -44.10 -52.38
CA GLU A 610 28.32 -42.94 -53.32
C GLU A 610 27.21 -41.90 -53.13
N GLU A 611 27.55 -40.67 -52.74
CA GLU A 611 28.19 -39.63 -53.59
C GLU A 611 27.27 -39.14 -54.72
N THR A 612 26.70 -37.95 -54.51
CA THR A 612 26.55 -36.97 -55.60
C THR A 612 26.77 -35.57 -55.05
N GLU A 613 27.94 -35.04 -55.38
CA GLU A 613 28.18 -33.61 -55.54
C GLU A 613 27.10 -32.97 -56.43
N GLY A 614 26.83 -31.68 -56.21
CA GLY A 614 26.55 -30.81 -57.35
C GLY A 614 25.56 -29.68 -57.17
N ARG A 615 26.14 -28.50 -56.87
CA ARG A 615 26.08 -27.32 -57.77
C ARG A 615 24.89 -26.36 -57.65
N GLY A 616 25.28 -25.09 -57.42
CA GLY A 616 24.59 -23.88 -57.91
C GLY A 616 23.83 -23.16 -56.80
N GLY A 617 24.17 -21.95 -56.36
CA GLY A 617 24.70 -20.82 -57.12
C GLY A 617 23.60 -19.76 -57.27
N ARG A 618 23.98 -18.51 -56.97
CA ARG A 618 23.46 -17.24 -57.51
C ARG A 618 22.59 -16.35 -56.59
N ALA A 619 23.20 -15.21 -56.30
CA ALA A 619 22.69 -13.89 -55.92
C ALA A 619 21.37 -13.43 -56.57
N ARG A 620 20.58 -12.61 -55.86
CA ARG A 620 20.37 -11.16 -56.14
C ARG A 620 19.27 -10.53 -55.26
N ARG A 621 19.62 -9.34 -54.73
CA ARG A 621 18.84 -8.07 -54.61
C ARG A 621 17.31 -8.10 -54.39
N GLY A 622 16.91 -7.40 -53.32
CA GLY A 622 16.27 -6.08 -53.45
C GLY A 622 14.76 -6.00 -53.22
N THR A 623 14.36 -5.40 -52.09
CA THR A 623 13.59 -4.14 -52.01
C THR A 623 13.67 -3.59 -50.60
#